data_AF-A0A4P6K569-F1
#
_entry.id   AF-A0A4P6K569-F1
#
_cell.length_a   1.000
_cell.length_b   1.000
_cell.length_c   1.000
_cell.angle_alpha   90.00
_cell.angle_beta   90.00
_cell.angle_gamma   90.00
#
_symmetry.space_group_name_H-M   'P 1'
#
loop_
_entity.id
_entity.type
_entity.pdbx_description
1 polymer ?
#
loop_
_entity_poly.entity_id
_entity_poly.type
_entity_poly.pdbx_seq_one_letter_code
_entity_poly.pdbx_strand_id
1 'polypeptide(L)'
;MPRAIDFHVHLPTTEFIQVTLGPYAQAAERYFRTEVKLKDIEQLAADYAALDMVGILLAWDAETATGRPPLSNDYIAAIVQRYPQQFIGFASVDPHKGKAAVKEMERAIKDLGLSGAKFHPGVQAFYPNDPTFYPLMEKIQELKIPALFHTGTNGLGAGTPGGMGIKLDYTRPIYLDSLAADFPELIIIGAHPSWPWHEEMIAAMLHKDNIFNDLSGWSPKYIPETLLREAATRLQDRFLFGSDYPFITPQRWLKDFDTLSYFTPEVREKLLWKNGQKLLAHTAAAQMNFSSQEK
;
A
#
# COMPACT_ATOMS: atom_id res chain seq x y z
N MET A 1 13.76 -5.25 -17.11
CA MET A 1 13.19 -4.74 -15.85
C MET A 1 11.71 -4.46 -16.06
N PRO A 2 10.84 -4.55 -15.04
CA PRO A 2 9.42 -4.24 -15.22
C PRO A 2 9.25 -2.75 -15.55
N ARG A 3 8.19 -2.43 -16.29
CA ARG A 3 7.74 -1.07 -16.58
C ARG A 3 7.41 -0.28 -15.32
N ALA A 4 6.78 -0.92 -14.34
CA ALA A 4 6.41 -0.33 -13.06
C ALA A 4 6.18 -1.39 -11.97
N ILE A 5 6.31 -1.00 -10.70
CA ILE A 5 5.94 -1.79 -9.53
C ILE A 5 4.79 -1.08 -8.82
N ASP A 6 3.60 -1.68 -8.86
CA ASP A 6 2.39 -1.14 -8.27
C ASP A 6 2.31 -1.46 -6.78
N PHE A 7 2.61 -0.49 -5.91
CA PHE A 7 2.63 -0.70 -4.45
C PHE A 7 1.26 -0.88 -3.80
N HIS A 8 0.16 -0.73 -4.55
CA HIS A 8 -1.17 -0.71 -3.96
C HIS A 8 -2.19 -1.48 -4.79
N VAL A 9 -2.22 -2.80 -4.62
CA VAL A 9 -3.12 -3.69 -5.34
C VAL A 9 -4.02 -4.44 -4.36
N HIS A 10 -5.30 -4.08 -4.36
CA HIS A 10 -6.34 -4.87 -3.75
C HIS A 10 -6.93 -5.87 -4.76
N LEU A 11 -7.43 -7.00 -4.25
CA LEU A 11 -7.95 -8.07 -5.09
C LEU A 11 -9.37 -7.75 -5.58
N PRO A 12 -9.67 -7.87 -6.88
CA PRO A 12 -11.01 -7.72 -7.42
C PRO A 12 -11.82 -9.01 -7.25
N THR A 13 -11.67 -9.73 -6.13
CA THR A 13 -12.30 -11.03 -5.92
C THR A 13 -13.49 -10.94 -4.99
N THR A 14 -14.34 -11.98 -4.96
CA THR A 14 -15.45 -12.09 -4.02
C THR A 14 -14.97 -12.03 -2.57
N GLU A 15 -13.86 -12.71 -2.26
CA GLU A 15 -13.25 -12.75 -0.93
C GLU A 15 -12.94 -11.34 -0.44
N PHE A 16 -12.36 -10.48 -1.27
CA PHE A 16 -12.06 -9.12 -0.84
C PHE A 16 -13.25 -8.17 -0.94
N ILE A 17 -13.88 -8.06 -2.12
CA ILE A 17 -14.89 -7.02 -2.38
C ILE A 17 -16.18 -7.29 -1.61
N GLN A 18 -16.66 -8.53 -1.60
CA GLN A 18 -17.97 -8.86 -1.04
C GLN A 18 -17.88 -9.35 0.41
N VAL A 19 -16.87 -10.18 0.73
CA VAL A 19 -16.71 -10.74 2.08
C VAL A 19 -15.96 -9.77 2.98
N THR A 20 -14.74 -9.39 2.65
CA THR A 20 -13.92 -8.54 3.53
C THR A 20 -14.41 -7.08 3.57
N LEU A 21 -14.59 -6.41 2.42
CA LEU A 21 -15.10 -5.03 2.38
C LEU A 21 -16.62 -4.94 2.59
N GLY A 22 -17.39 -5.80 1.91
CA GLY A 22 -18.85 -5.81 1.97
C GLY A 22 -19.50 -4.43 1.82
N PRO A 23 -20.17 -3.88 2.86
CA PRO A 23 -20.87 -2.60 2.74
C PRO A 23 -19.93 -1.42 2.44
N TYR A 24 -18.63 -1.51 2.79
CA TYR A 24 -17.66 -0.47 2.46
C TYR A 24 -17.38 -0.39 0.96
N ALA A 25 -17.50 -1.50 0.22
CA ALA A 25 -17.23 -1.54 -1.22
C ALA A 25 -18.16 -0.60 -2.00
N GLN A 26 -19.46 -0.59 -1.67
CA GLN A 26 -20.43 0.29 -2.33
C GLN A 26 -20.15 1.78 -2.09
N ALA A 27 -19.66 2.13 -0.90
CA ALA A 27 -19.26 3.51 -0.61
C ALA A 27 -18.05 3.90 -1.45
N ALA A 28 -17.05 3.02 -1.55
CA ALA A 28 -15.87 3.25 -2.38
C ALA A 28 -16.23 3.36 -3.87
N GLU A 29 -17.05 2.47 -4.41
CA GLU A 29 -17.53 2.52 -5.80
C GLU A 29 -18.20 3.86 -6.13
N ARG A 30 -19.10 4.33 -5.24
CA ARG A 30 -19.75 5.64 -5.39
C ARG A 30 -18.74 6.80 -5.33
N TYR A 31 -17.79 6.74 -4.40
CA TYR A 31 -16.75 7.75 -4.23
C TYR A 31 -15.86 7.87 -5.46
N PHE A 32 -15.33 6.74 -5.93
CA PHE A 32 -14.47 6.66 -7.11
C PHE A 32 -15.23 6.76 -8.44
N ARG A 33 -16.57 6.75 -8.39
CA ARG A 33 -17.46 6.74 -9.57
C ARG A 33 -17.10 5.60 -10.53
N THR A 34 -16.85 4.43 -9.96
CA THR A 34 -16.42 3.24 -10.67
C THR A 34 -17.17 2.03 -10.13
N GLU A 35 -17.44 1.05 -10.99
CA GLU A 35 -18.01 -0.23 -10.60
C GLU A 35 -16.89 -1.28 -10.66
N VAL A 36 -16.65 -1.97 -9.54
CA VAL A 36 -15.61 -2.99 -9.47
C VAL A 36 -16.12 -4.27 -10.12
N LYS A 37 -15.58 -4.58 -11.30
CA LYS A 37 -15.80 -5.86 -11.94
C LYS A 37 -14.96 -6.93 -11.28
N LEU A 38 -15.62 -7.96 -10.77
CA LEU A 38 -14.92 -9.11 -10.21
C LEU A 38 -14.09 -9.81 -11.28
N LYS A 39 -12.91 -10.28 -10.90
CA LYS A 39 -12.03 -11.09 -11.74
C LYS A 39 -11.47 -12.24 -10.93
N ASP A 40 -11.17 -13.34 -11.62
CA ASP A 40 -10.30 -14.36 -11.05
C ASP A 40 -8.84 -13.89 -11.04
N ILE A 41 -8.02 -14.63 -10.30
CA ILE A 41 -6.60 -14.33 -10.11
C ILE A 41 -5.80 -14.55 -11.40
N GLU A 42 -6.23 -15.48 -12.27
CA GLU A 42 -5.53 -15.78 -13.52
C GLU A 42 -5.63 -14.61 -14.51
N GLN A 43 -6.81 -14.01 -14.63
CA GLN A 43 -7.01 -12.80 -15.41
C GLN A 43 -6.23 -11.62 -14.83
N LEU A 44 -6.19 -11.47 -13.50
CA LEU A 44 -5.40 -10.43 -12.86
C LEU A 44 -3.90 -10.59 -13.16
N ALA A 45 -3.37 -11.82 -13.05
CA ALA A 45 -2.00 -12.15 -13.41
C ALA A 45 -1.71 -11.85 -14.89
N ALA A 46 -2.61 -12.26 -15.79
CA ALA A 46 -2.47 -12.00 -17.22
C ALA A 46 -2.45 -10.50 -17.54
N ASP A 47 -3.28 -9.70 -16.84
CA ASP A 47 -3.32 -8.25 -17.00
C ASP A 47 -1.98 -7.61 -16.56
N TYR A 48 -1.43 -7.98 -15.40
CA TYR A 48 -0.13 -7.46 -14.94
C TYR A 48 1.04 -7.93 -15.81
N ALA A 49 1.00 -9.17 -16.30
CA ALA A 49 1.98 -9.67 -17.26
C ALA A 49 1.95 -8.89 -18.58
N ALA A 50 0.76 -8.61 -19.12
CA ALA A 50 0.59 -7.83 -20.35
C ALA A 50 1.03 -6.37 -20.22
N LEU A 51 1.05 -5.83 -18.99
CA LEU A 51 1.56 -4.50 -18.70
C LEU A 51 3.07 -4.45 -18.43
N ASP A 52 3.72 -5.60 -18.34
CA ASP A 52 5.10 -5.73 -17.83
C ASP A 52 5.26 -5.08 -16.45
N MET A 53 4.33 -5.40 -15.53
CA MET A 53 4.28 -4.81 -14.20
C MET A 53 4.29 -5.87 -13.11
N VAL A 54 4.84 -5.50 -11.95
CA VAL A 54 4.73 -6.28 -10.71
C VAL A 54 3.72 -5.60 -9.80
N GLY A 55 2.76 -6.35 -9.26
CA GLY A 55 1.78 -5.86 -8.29
C GLY A 55 2.11 -6.26 -6.86
N ILE A 56 2.00 -5.33 -5.92
CA ILE A 56 2.06 -5.61 -4.49
C ILE A 56 0.65 -5.89 -3.99
N LEU A 57 0.33 -7.18 -3.84
CA LEU A 57 -0.95 -7.65 -3.33
C LEU A 57 -1.04 -7.43 -1.82
N LEU A 58 -2.16 -6.86 -1.37
CA LEU A 58 -2.33 -6.47 0.02
C LEU A 58 -3.33 -7.40 0.73
N ALA A 59 -2.86 -8.16 1.73
CA ALA A 59 -3.75 -8.77 2.71
C ALA A 59 -4.46 -7.69 3.54
N TRP A 60 -5.53 -8.07 4.26
CA TRP A 60 -6.29 -7.10 5.05
C TRP A 60 -7.02 -7.73 6.23
N ASP A 61 -6.67 -7.32 7.45
CA ASP A 61 -7.34 -7.77 8.68
C ASP A 61 -7.74 -6.58 9.57
N ALA A 62 -9.04 -6.28 9.61
CA ALA A 62 -9.62 -5.25 10.47
C ALA A 62 -10.81 -5.81 11.28
N GLU A 63 -10.73 -7.10 11.63
CA GLU A 63 -11.84 -7.86 12.20
C GLU A 63 -12.36 -7.26 13.52
N THR A 64 -11.49 -6.80 14.42
CA THR A 64 -11.88 -6.21 15.70
C THR A 64 -12.71 -4.94 15.52
N ALA A 65 -12.33 -4.08 14.57
CA ALA A 65 -13.03 -2.81 14.34
C ALA A 65 -14.28 -2.95 13.46
N THR A 66 -14.30 -3.92 12.54
CA THR A 66 -15.36 -4.04 11.51
C THR A 66 -16.30 -5.22 11.72
N GLY A 67 -15.90 -6.23 12.50
CA GLY A 67 -16.58 -7.51 12.62
C GLY A 67 -16.59 -8.34 11.34
N ARG A 68 -15.78 -7.98 10.33
CA ARG A 68 -15.74 -8.64 9.02
C ARG A 68 -14.56 -9.62 8.92
N PRO A 69 -14.70 -10.73 8.18
CA PRO A 69 -13.61 -11.67 7.99
C PRO A 69 -12.41 -11.04 7.27
N PRO A 70 -11.17 -11.38 7.67
CA PRO A 70 -9.97 -10.88 7.01
C PRO A 70 -9.80 -11.49 5.62
N LEU A 71 -9.12 -10.75 4.74
CA LEU A 71 -8.46 -11.33 3.58
C LEU A 71 -7.12 -11.90 4.05
N SER A 72 -7.05 -13.23 4.17
CA SER A 72 -5.98 -13.91 4.90
C SER A 72 -4.61 -13.82 4.23
N ASN A 73 -3.55 -13.87 5.04
CA ASN A 73 -2.17 -13.95 4.57
C ASN A 73 -1.93 -15.20 3.72
N ASP A 74 -2.53 -16.35 4.08
CA ASP A 74 -2.40 -17.60 3.32
C ASP A 74 -3.01 -17.48 1.91
N TYR A 75 -4.12 -16.74 1.76
CA TYR A 75 -4.72 -16.52 0.44
C TYR A 75 -3.81 -15.68 -0.46
N ILE A 76 -3.24 -14.59 0.07
CA ILE A 76 -2.25 -13.78 -0.66
C ILE A 76 -1.00 -14.60 -1.00
N ALA A 77 -0.47 -15.35 -0.04
CA ALA A 77 0.71 -16.18 -0.24
C ALA A 77 0.50 -17.25 -1.33
N ALA A 78 -0.67 -17.90 -1.35
CA ALA A 78 -1.01 -18.87 -2.39
C ALA A 78 -1.03 -18.24 -3.79
N ILE A 79 -1.52 -17.00 -3.92
CA ILE A 79 -1.51 -16.26 -5.19
C ILE A 79 -0.08 -15.94 -5.62
N VAL A 80 0.75 -15.42 -4.70
CA VAL A 80 2.16 -15.09 -4.97
C VAL A 80 2.95 -16.33 -5.37
N GLN A 81 2.73 -17.48 -4.71
CA GLN A 81 3.37 -18.74 -5.09
C GLN A 81 2.96 -19.22 -6.48
N ARG A 82 1.71 -18.99 -6.89
CA ARG A 82 1.22 -19.37 -8.23
C ARG A 82 1.70 -18.43 -9.33
N TYR A 83 1.87 -17.14 -9.04
CA TYR A 83 2.26 -16.11 -10.01
C TYR A 83 3.41 -15.22 -9.50
N PRO A 84 4.58 -15.81 -9.17
CA PRO A 84 5.66 -15.09 -8.50
C PRO A 84 6.26 -13.97 -9.37
N GLN A 85 6.22 -14.12 -10.69
CA GLN A 85 6.72 -13.12 -11.64
C GLN A 85 5.86 -11.85 -11.70
N GLN A 86 4.57 -11.97 -11.38
CA GLN A 86 3.61 -10.85 -11.46
C GLN A 86 3.37 -10.22 -10.11
N PHE A 87 3.52 -10.96 -9.00
CA PHE A 87 3.09 -10.50 -7.69
C PHE A 87 4.11 -10.70 -6.58
N ILE A 88 4.12 -9.72 -5.68
CA ILE A 88 4.70 -9.80 -4.34
C ILE A 88 3.54 -9.53 -3.36
N GLY A 89 3.56 -10.16 -2.19
CA GLY A 89 2.46 -10.01 -1.22
C GLY A 89 2.91 -9.31 0.06
N PHE A 90 2.09 -8.39 0.56
CA PHE A 90 2.22 -7.80 1.88
C PHE A 90 1.19 -8.42 2.82
N ALA A 91 1.65 -8.82 3.99
CA ALA A 91 0.87 -9.39 5.07
C ALA A 91 0.03 -8.31 5.76
N SER A 92 -1.05 -8.71 6.41
CA SER A 92 -1.83 -7.85 7.30
C SER A 92 -2.27 -8.63 8.52
N VAL A 93 -2.38 -7.94 9.64
CA VAL A 93 -2.88 -8.45 10.92
C VAL A 93 -3.69 -7.35 11.58
N ASP A 94 -4.70 -7.72 12.36
CA ASP A 94 -5.39 -6.80 13.25
C ASP A 94 -4.49 -6.48 14.47
N PRO A 95 -4.02 -5.23 14.64
CA PRO A 95 -3.13 -4.87 15.75
C PRO A 95 -3.73 -5.12 17.13
N HIS A 96 -5.07 -5.08 17.26
CA HIS A 96 -5.77 -5.28 18.53
C HIS A 96 -5.70 -6.73 19.02
N LYS A 97 -5.30 -7.68 18.16
CA LYS A 97 -5.06 -9.09 18.54
C LYS A 97 -3.74 -9.29 19.30
N GLY A 98 -2.97 -8.22 19.55
CA GLY A 98 -1.81 -8.21 20.44
C GLY A 98 -0.77 -9.27 20.08
N LYS A 99 -0.41 -10.15 21.03
CA LYS A 99 0.61 -11.21 20.80
C LYS A 99 0.26 -12.15 19.64
N ALA A 100 -1.03 -12.37 19.34
CA ALA A 100 -1.43 -13.19 18.20
C ALA A 100 -1.09 -12.50 16.88
N ALA A 101 -1.30 -11.17 16.78
CA ALA A 101 -0.92 -10.37 15.62
C ALA A 101 0.61 -10.42 15.37
N VAL A 102 1.41 -10.30 16.43
CA VAL A 102 2.87 -10.37 16.34
C VAL A 102 3.34 -11.73 15.80
N LYS A 103 2.78 -12.83 16.33
CA LYS A 103 3.11 -14.19 15.88
C LYS A 103 2.67 -14.43 14.44
N GLU A 104 1.49 -13.96 14.08
CA GLU A 104 0.97 -14.11 12.72
C GLU A 104 1.79 -13.31 11.70
N MET A 105 2.22 -12.10 12.06
CA MET A 105 3.13 -11.33 11.20
C MET A 105 4.45 -12.07 11.00
N GLU A 106 5.04 -12.62 12.07
CA GLU A 106 6.27 -13.42 11.94
C GLU A 106 6.08 -14.66 11.05
N ARG A 107 4.97 -15.40 11.22
CA ARG A 107 4.62 -16.55 10.38
C ARG A 107 4.44 -16.14 8.92
N ALA A 108 3.72 -15.05 8.66
CA ALA A 108 3.44 -14.58 7.32
C ALA A 108 4.72 -14.21 6.55
N ILE A 109 5.72 -13.67 7.23
CA ILE A 109 7.00 -13.33 6.60
C ILE A 109 7.92 -14.56 6.49
N LYS A 110 8.13 -15.30 7.59
CA LYS A 110 9.11 -16.40 7.62
C LYS A 110 8.64 -17.68 6.94
N ASP A 111 7.36 -18.01 7.08
CA ASP A 111 6.84 -19.31 6.64
C ASP A 111 6.07 -19.19 5.31
N LEU A 112 5.34 -18.08 5.10
CA LEU A 112 4.58 -17.86 3.87
C LEU A 112 5.33 -17.07 2.78
N GLY A 113 6.45 -16.42 3.13
CA GLY A 113 7.27 -15.66 2.18
C GLY A 113 6.68 -14.31 1.76
N LEU A 114 5.72 -13.76 2.53
CA LEU A 114 5.26 -12.39 2.32
C LEU A 114 6.38 -11.39 2.65
N SER A 115 6.33 -10.21 2.04
CA SER A 115 7.50 -9.32 1.89
C SER A 115 7.31 -7.92 2.45
N GLY A 116 6.23 -7.68 3.19
CA GLY A 116 5.86 -6.39 3.75
C GLY A 116 4.64 -6.50 4.65
N ALA A 117 4.30 -5.42 5.35
CA ALA A 117 3.10 -5.31 6.16
C ALA A 117 2.16 -4.23 5.60
N LYS A 118 0.85 -4.44 5.70
CA LYS A 118 -0.20 -3.48 5.33
C LYS A 118 -1.12 -3.22 6.50
N PHE A 119 -1.34 -1.93 6.77
CA PHE A 119 -2.29 -1.44 7.74
C PHE A 119 -3.22 -0.40 7.12
N HIS A 120 -4.45 -0.35 7.62
CA HIS A 120 -5.42 0.70 7.35
C HIS A 120 -5.92 1.31 8.67
N PRO A 121 -5.13 2.21 9.30
CA PRO A 121 -5.45 2.79 10.61
C PRO A 121 -6.87 3.34 10.75
N GLY A 122 -7.41 3.98 9.71
CA GLY A 122 -8.80 4.48 9.71
C GLY A 122 -9.87 3.40 9.91
N VAL A 123 -9.69 2.21 9.32
CA VAL A 123 -10.65 1.11 9.41
C VAL A 123 -10.32 0.18 10.58
N GLN A 124 -9.03 -0.03 10.87
CA GLN A 124 -8.56 -0.80 12.02
C GLN A 124 -8.67 -0.03 13.35
N ALA A 125 -9.01 1.27 13.29
CA ALA A 125 -9.24 2.14 14.43
C ALA A 125 -8.09 2.18 15.45
N PHE A 126 -6.86 2.45 14.97
CA PHE A 126 -5.69 2.59 15.82
C PHE A 126 -4.78 3.72 15.34
N TYR A 127 -4.01 4.31 16.25
CA TYR A 127 -2.95 5.24 15.89
C TYR A 127 -1.64 4.48 15.67
N PRO A 128 -0.92 4.69 14.55
CA PRO A 128 0.36 4.01 14.30
C PRO A 128 1.41 4.25 15.39
N ASN A 129 1.40 5.41 16.03
CA ASN A 129 2.33 5.81 17.09
C ASN A 129 1.81 5.55 18.52
N ASP A 130 0.76 4.73 18.69
CA ASP A 130 0.33 4.34 20.04
C ASP A 130 1.26 3.21 20.57
N PRO A 131 1.94 3.43 21.71
CA PRO A 131 2.85 2.45 22.31
C PRO A 131 2.24 1.07 22.56
N THR A 132 0.91 0.97 22.66
CA THR A 132 0.19 -0.30 22.79
C THR A 132 0.48 -1.26 21.63
N PHE A 133 0.73 -0.72 20.42
CA PHE A 133 1.01 -1.52 19.22
C PHE A 133 2.51 -1.64 18.89
N TYR A 134 3.38 -1.03 19.70
CA TYR A 134 4.84 -1.04 19.46
C TYR A 134 5.45 -2.45 19.39
N PRO A 135 5.00 -3.46 20.17
CA PRO A 135 5.51 -4.82 19.99
C PRO A 135 5.34 -5.38 18.57
N LEU A 136 4.31 -4.95 17.84
CA LEU A 136 4.13 -5.31 16.43
C LEU A 136 5.11 -4.55 15.54
N MET A 137 5.31 -3.25 15.79
CA MET A 137 6.26 -2.42 15.03
C MET A 137 7.71 -2.87 15.24
N GLU A 138 8.09 -3.22 16.47
CA GLU A 138 9.38 -3.83 16.82
C GLU A 138 9.61 -5.11 16.02
N LYS A 139 8.61 -6.00 15.96
CA LYS A 139 8.72 -7.24 15.20
C LYS A 139 8.87 -6.99 13.70
N ILE A 140 8.12 -6.04 13.14
CA ILE A 140 8.24 -5.69 11.71
C ILE A 140 9.64 -5.13 11.39
N GLN A 141 10.17 -4.26 12.26
CA GLN A 141 11.53 -3.74 12.14
C GLN A 141 12.58 -4.87 12.25
N GLU A 142 12.42 -5.81 13.19
CA GLU A 142 13.29 -6.99 13.35
C GLU A 142 13.29 -7.87 12.09
N LEU A 143 12.11 -8.05 11.48
CA LEU A 143 11.93 -8.79 10.23
C LEU A 143 12.48 -8.04 9.01
N LYS A 144 12.84 -6.76 9.16
CA LYS A 144 13.42 -5.88 8.13
C LYS A 144 12.54 -5.73 6.90
N ILE A 145 11.23 -5.75 7.08
CA ILE A 145 10.24 -5.56 6.01
C ILE A 145 9.60 -4.17 6.08
N PRO A 146 9.16 -3.58 4.95
CA PRO A 146 8.44 -2.32 4.96
C PRO A 146 7.03 -2.45 5.55
N ALA A 147 6.55 -1.38 6.20
CA ALA A 147 5.19 -1.25 6.69
C ALA A 147 4.44 -0.15 5.94
N LEU A 148 3.41 -0.54 5.20
CA LEU A 148 2.53 0.34 4.44
C LEU A 148 1.28 0.70 5.25
N PHE A 149 1.11 1.99 5.55
CA PHE A 149 -0.02 2.53 6.30
C PHE A 149 -0.91 3.36 5.39
N HIS A 150 -2.22 3.13 5.43
CA HIS A 150 -3.17 4.05 4.79
C HIS A 150 -3.03 5.47 5.35
N THR A 151 -2.88 6.48 4.49
CA THR A 151 -2.86 7.89 4.92
C THR A 151 -3.84 8.77 4.14
N GLY A 152 -4.27 9.85 4.78
CA GLY A 152 -5.24 10.78 4.19
C GLY A 152 -6.66 10.22 4.09
N THR A 153 -7.49 10.91 3.32
CA THR A 153 -8.88 10.51 3.09
C THR A 153 -8.98 9.12 2.44
N ASN A 154 -10.16 8.51 2.51
CA ASN A 154 -10.43 7.23 1.90
C ASN A 154 -11.87 7.15 1.38
N GLY A 155 -12.11 6.27 0.41
CA GLY A 155 -13.43 6.03 -0.16
C GLY A 155 -14.31 5.13 0.72
N LEU A 156 -13.73 4.41 1.68
CA LEU A 156 -14.49 3.51 2.56
C LEU A 156 -15.38 4.34 3.49
N GLY A 157 -16.69 4.08 3.42
CA GLY A 157 -17.69 4.86 4.17
C GLY A 157 -17.94 6.29 3.63
N ALA A 158 -17.24 6.73 2.57
CA ALA A 158 -17.44 8.06 2.01
C ALA A 158 -18.89 8.29 1.56
N GLY A 159 -19.44 9.47 1.87
CA GLY A 159 -20.81 9.85 1.54
C GLY A 159 -21.91 9.12 2.33
N THR A 160 -21.57 8.28 3.30
CA THR A 160 -22.53 7.63 4.20
C THR A 160 -22.70 8.41 5.52
N PRO A 161 -23.80 8.22 6.27
CA PRO A 161 -23.97 8.85 7.59
C PRO A 161 -22.79 8.54 8.52
N GLY A 162 -22.11 9.60 8.98
CA GLY A 162 -20.98 9.49 9.91
C GLY A 162 -19.76 8.70 9.37
N GLY A 163 -19.65 8.49 8.05
CA GLY A 163 -18.54 7.73 7.47
C GLY A 163 -18.49 6.26 7.90
N MET A 164 -19.64 5.67 8.27
CA MET A 164 -19.73 4.35 8.91
C MET A 164 -18.87 4.22 10.18
N GLY A 165 -18.57 5.34 10.86
CA GLY A 165 -17.74 5.37 12.06
C GLY A 165 -16.23 5.42 11.81
N ILE A 166 -15.78 5.38 10.55
CA ILE A 166 -14.37 5.54 10.18
C ILE A 166 -13.92 6.96 10.51
N LYS A 167 -12.90 7.08 11.36
CA LYS A 167 -12.29 8.37 11.71
C LYS A 167 -11.06 8.61 10.85
N LEU A 168 -11.06 9.69 10.09
CA LEU A 168 -9.89 10.08 9.27
C LEU A 168 -8.69 10.48 10.12
N ASP A 169 -8.89 10.85 11.38
CA ASP A 169 -7.79 11.23 12.28
C ASP A 169 -6.73 10.14 12.36
N TYR A 170 -7.10 8.86 12.50
CA TYR A 170 -6.14 7.74 12.50
C TYR A 170 -5.21 7.67 11.27
N THR A 171 -5.59 8.30 10.16
CA THR A 171 -4.85 8.29 8.89
C THR A 171 -4.02 9.56 8.66
N ARG A 172 -3.96 10.46 9.64
CA ARG A 172 -3.14 11.67 9.55
C ARG A 172 -1.64 11.29 9.55
N PRO A 173 -0.84 11.74 8.57
CA PRO A 173 0.53 11.27 8.39
C PRO A 173 1.49 11.73 9.49
N ILE A 174 1.15 12.74 10.29
CA ILE A 174 1.98 13.15 11.43
C ILE A 174 2.21 12.01 12.45
N TYR A 175 1.31 11.03 12.54
CA TYR A 175 1.52 9.87 13.39
C TYR A 175 2.65 8.96 12.88
N LEU A 176 2.92 8.98 11.57
CA LEU A 176 4.06 8.25 10.99
C LEU A 176 5.40 8.93 11.32
N ASP A 177 5.43 10.26 11.51
CA ASP A 177 6.64 10.98 11.95
C ASP A 177 7.10 10.51 13.33
N SER A 178 6.17 10.44 14.29
CA SER A 178 6.48 9.96 15.65
C SER A 178 6.91 8.50 15.63
N LEU A 179 6.21 7.65 14.87
CA LEU A 179 6.59 6.25 14.70
C LEU A 179 8.01 6.11 14.10
N ALA A 180 8.33 6.90 13.08
CA ALA A 180 9.67 6.91 12.47
C ALA A 180 10.76 7.39 13.43
N ALA A 181 10.43 8.27 14.38
CA ALA A 181 11.36 8.72 15.41
C ALA A 181 11.70 7.60 16.41
N ASP A 182 10.69 6.82 16.79
CA ASP A 182 10.84 5.74 17.77
C ASP A 182 11.42 4.46 17.14
N PHE A 183 11.21 4.26 15.83
CA PHE A 183 11.69 3.12 15.05
C PHE A 183 12.52 3.59 13.83
N PRO A 184 13.76 4.06 14.04
CA PRO A 184 14.56 4.67 12.97
C PRO A 184 14.94 3.68 11.85
N GLU A 185 14.92 2.37 12.11
CA GLU A 185 15.25 1.35 11.10
C GLU A 185 13.99 0.77 10.41
N LEU A 186 12.79 1.12 10.89
CA LEU A 186 11.54 0.69 10.26
C LEU A 186 11.30 1.49 8.98
N ILE A 187 11.21 0.80 7.84
CA ILE A 187 10.78 1.42 6.59
C ILE A 187 9.27 1.61 6.63
N ILE A 188 8.82 2.86 6.53
CA ILE A 188 7.42 3.25 6.61
C ILE A 188 6.98 3.76 5.24
N ILE A 189 5.86 3.26 4.73
CA ILE A 189 5.25 3.73 3.48
C ILE A 189 3.87 4.31 3.83
N GLY A 190 3.67 5.61 3.62
CA GLY A 190 2.34 6.20 3.63
C GLY A 190 1.65 5.93 2.30
N ALA A 191 0.45 5.36 2.33
CA ALA A 191 -0.35 5.13 1.16
C ALA A 191 -1.08 6.39 0.73
N HIS A 192 -1.18 6.58 -0.59
CA HIS A 192 -1.85 7.72 -1.23
C HIS A 192 -1.17 9.07 -0.94
N PRO A 193 -1.54 10.16 -1.63
CA PRO A 193 -0.98 11.50 -1.42
C PRO A 193 -1.15 12.12 -0.02
N SER A 194 -1.66 11.38 0.97
CA SER A 194 -1.98 11.85 2.33
C SER A 194 -2.92 13.06 2.40
N TRP A 195 -3.66 13.36 1.34
CA TRP A 195 -4.57 14.51 1.30
C TRP A 195 -5.67 14.38 2.37
N PRO A 196 -6.01 15.46 3.11
CA PRO A 196 -5.55 16.85 2.94
C PRO A 196 -4.22 17.19 3.62
N TRP A 197 -3.65 16.30 4.42
CA TRP A 197 -2.43 16.51 5.21
C TRP A 197 -1.11 16.21 4.49
N HIS A 198 -1.11 16.30 3.17
CA HIS A 198 0.06 16.08 2.33
C HIS A 198 1.28 16.97 2.72
N GLU A 199 1.06 18.18 3.24
CA GLU A 199 2.14 19.03 3.74
C GLU A 199 2.81 18.48 5.00
N GLU A 200 2.05 17.81 5.88
CA GLU A 200 2.63 17.11 7.04
C GLU A 200 3.45 15.90 6.59
N MET A 201 2.98 15.17 5.57
CA MET A 201 3.73 14.07 4.96
C MET A 201 5.04 14.58 4.33
N ILE A 202 5.00 15.71 3.60
CA ILE A 202 6.21 16.36 3.07
C ILE A 202 7.18 16.71 4.20
N ALA A 203 6.70 17.35 5.27
CA ALA A 203 7.53 17.71 6.41
C ALA A 203 8.19 16.48 7.06
N ALA A 204 7.43 15.41 7.26
CA ALA A 204 7.92 14.15 7.81
C ALA A 204 8.99 13.52 6.90
N MET A 205 8.76 13.42 5.59
CA MET A 205 9.72 12.85 4.63
C MET A 205 10.99 13.68 4.44
N LEU A 206 10.92 15.01 4.60
CA LEU A 206 12.09 15.88 4.60
C LEU A 206 12.95 15.68 5.86
N HIS A 207 12.33 15.35 6.99
CA HIS A 207 13.00 15.22 8.27
C HIS A 207 13.50 13.78 8.56
N LYS A 208 12.76 12.76 8.12
CA LYS A 208 13.05 11.34 8.34
C LYS A 208 13.57 10.70 7.06
N ASP A 209 14.52 9.78 7.14
CA ASP A 209 15.11 9.08 5.99
C ASP A 209 14.40 7.76 5.63
N ASN A 210 13.56 7.25 6.53
CA ASN A 210 12.88 5.95 6.45
C ASN A 210 11.38 6.02 6.07
N ILE A 211 10.83 7.21 5.78
CA ILE A 211 9.43 7.41 5.35
C ILE A 211 9.31 7.54 3.82
N PHE A 212 8.45 6.75 3.19
CA PHE A 212 8.15 6.80 1.76
C PHE A 212 6.67 7.10 1.56
N ASN A 213 6.29 7.55 0.38
CA ASN A 213 4.89 7.81 0.05
C ASN A 213 4.53 7.23 -1.32
N ASP A 214 3.50 6.37 -1.37
CA ASP A 214 2.92 5.98 -2.66
C ASP A 214 1.86 6.98 -3.11
N LEU A 215 1.67 7.11 -4.43
CA LEU A 215 0.73 8.06 -5.03
C LEU A 215 -0.58 7.41 -5.50
N SER A 216 -0.94 6.26 -4.90
CA SER A 216 -2.13 5.50 -5.26
C SER A 216 -3.44 6.17 -4.81
N GLY A 217 -4.58 5.66 -5.26
CA GLY A 217 -5.91 6.11 -4.79
C GLY A 217 -6.32 7.48 -5.31
N TRP A 218 -5.45 8.14 -6.09
CA TRP A 218 -5.71 9.43 -6.72
C TRP A 218 -5.26 9.38 -8.17
N SER A 219 -6.07 9.95 -9.06
CA SER A 219 -5.62 10.23 -10.41
C SER A 219 -4.52 11.31 -10.34
N PRO A 220 -3.33 11.11 -10.95
CA PRO A 220 -2.17 12.01 -10.81
C PRO A 220 -2.44 13.50 -11.02
N LYS A 221 -3.35 13.85 -11.94
CA LYS A 221 -3.72 15.26 -12.20
C LYS A 221 -4.46 15.96 -11.06
N TYR A 222 -4.92 15.23 -10.04
CA TYR A 222 -5.60 15.76 -8.86
C TYR A 222 -4.72 15.74 -7.61
N ILE A 223 -3.50 15.20 -7.71
CA ILE A 223 -2.53 15.23 -6.61
C ILE A 223 -2.08 16.70 -6.41
N PRO A 224 -2.03 17.19 -5.17
CA PRO A 224 -1.58 18.56 -4.89
C PRO A 224 -0.22 18.88 -5.55
N GLU A 225 -0.13 20.03 -6.22
CA GLU A 225 1.09 20.43 -6.93
C GLU A 225 2.30 20.53 -6.00
N THR A 226 2.08 20.94 -4.74
CA THR A 226 3.11 20.99 -3.69
C THR A 226 3.77 19.62 -3.49
N LEU A 227 2.98 18.55 -3.43
CA LEU A 227 3.50 17.18 -3.29
C LEU A 227 4.21 16.72 -4.56
N LEU A 228 3.62 16.96 -5.74
CA LEU A 228 4.22 16.59 -7.02
C LEU A 228 5.57 17.29 -7.24
N ARG A 229 5.71 18.55 -6.82
CA ARG A 229 6.96 19.30 -6.92
C ARG A 229 8.06 18.68 -6.06
N GLU A 230 7.75 18.25 -4.84
CA GLU A 230 8.72 17.55 -3.97
C GLU A 230 9.12 16.20 -4.56
N ALA A 231 8.14 15.45 -5.08
CA ALA A 231 8.39 14.19 -5.78
C ALA A 231 9.25 14.36 -7.04
N ALA A 232 9.17 15.51 -7.71
CA ALA A 232 10.00 15.84 -8.86
C ALA A 232 11.40 16.33 -8.51
N THR A 233 11.66 16.69 -7.24
CA THR A 233 12.87 17.38 -6.82
C THR A 233 13.53 16.74 -5.60
N ARG A 234 13.36 17.31 -4.40
CA ARG A 234 14.10 16.96 -3.18
C ARG A 234 13.81 15.54 -2.70
N LEU A 235 12.61 15.04 -2.95
CA LEU A 235 12.11 13.75 -2.45
C LEU A 235 11.94 12.70 -3.55
N GLN A 236 12.55 12.89 -4.73
CA GLN A 236 12.43 11.99 -5.89
C GLN A 236 12.74 10.50 -5.60
N ASP A 237 13.56 10.22 -4.59
CA ASP A 237 13.93 8.85 -4.20
C ASP A 237 13.00 8.27 -3.11
N ARG A 238 11.93 8.99 -2.75
CA ARG A 238 11.03 8.68 -1.61
C ARG A 238 9.57 8.48 -2.01
N PHE A 239 9.26 8.60 -3.31
CA PHE A 239 7.92 8.35 -3.83
C PHE A 239 7.85 7.03 -4.60
N LEU A 240 6.69 6.38 -4.51
CA LEU A 240 6.40 5.09 -5.14
C LEU A 240 5.15 5.20 -6.02
N PHE A 241 5.15 4.48 -7.12
CA PHE A 241 3.94 4.25 -7.89
C PHE A 241 3.04 3.24 -7.17
N GLY A 242 1.74 3.54 -7.16
CA GLY A 242 0.69 2.57 -6.89
C GLY A 242 -0.59 3.07 -7.56
N SER A 243 -1.47 2.16 -7.98
CA SER A 243 -2.71 2.57 -8.64
C SER A 243 -3.88 2.65 -7.66
N ASP A 244 -3.93 1.78 -6.64
CA ASP A 244 -5.12 1.47 -5.84
C ASP A 244 -6.16 0.70 -6.66
N TYR A 245 -5.67 -0.32 -7.38
CA TYR A 245 -6.50 -1.28 -8.10
C TYR A 245 -7.39 -2.03 -7.08
N PRO A 246 -8.67 -2.30 -7.37
CA PRO A 246 -9.37 -2.14 -8.65
C PRO A 246 -10.09 -0.80 -8.87
N PHE A 247 -10.06 0.12 -7.91
CA PHE A 247 -10.80 1.38 -8.01
C PHE A 247 -10.21 2.31 -9.07
N ILE A 248 -8.87 2.37 -9.15
CA ILE A 248 -8.16 3.03 -10.24
C ILE A 248 -7.23 2.01 -10.89
N THR A 249 -7.38 1.82 -12.21
CA THR A 249 -6.54 0.88 -12.95
C THR A 249 -5.13 1.43 -13.17
N PRO A 250 -4.09 0.58 -13.22
CA PRO A 250 -2.72 1.01 -13.55
C PRO A 250 -2.65 1.81 -14.86
N GLN A 251 -3.36 1.36 -15.90
CA GLN A 251 -3.40 2.04 -17.19
C GLN A 251 -4.02 3.44 -17.09
N ARG A 252 -5.08 3.58 -16.29
CA ARG A 252 -5.72 4.89 -16.07
C ARG A 252 -4.80 5.82 -15.30
N TRP A 253 -4.16 5.31 -14.25
CA TRP A 253 -3.21 6.09 -13.45
C TRP A 253 -2.03 6.56 -14.30
N LEU A 254 -1.38 5.64 -15.02
CA LEU A 254 -0.23 5.93 -15.89
C LEU A 254 -0.58 6.92 -17.01
N LYS A 255 -1.76 6.77 -17.64
CA LYS A 255 -2.23 7.72 -18.66
C LYS A 255 -2.29 9.14 -18.13
N ASP A 256 -2.85 9.34 -16.93
CA ASP A 256 -2.98 10.67 -16.34
C ASP A 256 -1.60 11.15 -15.81
N PHE A 257 -0.72 10.27 -15.33
CA PHE A 257 0.67 10.58 -14.99
C PHE A 257 1.50 11.06 -16.19
N ASP A 258 1.28 10.48 -17.37
CA ASP A 258 1.97 10.88 -18.61
C ASP A 258 1.62 12.31 -19.06
N THR A 259 0.52 12.89 -18.55
CA THR A 259 0.20 14.29 -18.82
C THR A 259 0.97 15.28 -17.95
N LEU A 260 1.65 14.80 -16.89
CA LEU A 260 2.40 15.64 -15.96
C LEU A 260 3.77 16.02 -16.52
N SER A 261 3.99 17.30 -16.79
CA SER A 261 5.26 17.83 -17.32
C SER A 261 6.34 18.05 -16.24
N TYR A 262 6.04 17.80 -14.98
CA TYR A 262 6.92 18.09 -13.83
C TYR A 262 8.11 17.11 -13.71
N PHE A 263 7.99 15.90 -14.28
CA PHE A 263 8.95 14.82 -14.05
C PHE A 263 9.84 14.58 -15.25
N THR A 264 11.16 14.60 -15.04
CA THR A 264 12.13 14.13 -16.04
C THR A 264 11.99 12.62 -16.26
N PRO A 265 12.48 12.08 -17.40
CA PRO A 265 12.46 10.64 -17.63
C PRO A 265 13.10 9.83 -16.49
N GLU A 266 14.21 10.32 -15.93
CA GLU A 266 14.90 9.67 -14.82
C GLU A 266 14.04 9.62 -13.54
N VAL A 267 13.40 10.73 -13.17
CA VAL A 267 12.53 10.77 -12.00
C VAL A 267 11.31 9.87 -12.21
N ARG A 268 10.77 9.80 -13.43
CA ARG A 268 9.67 8.87 -13.76
C ARG A 268 10.08 7.42 -13.50
N GLU A 269 11.26 6.99 -13.92
CA GLU A 269 11.75 5.64 -13.62
C GLU A 269 11.91 5.37 -12.12
N LYS A 270 12.37 6.37 -11.36
CA LYS A 270 12.48 6.27 -9.89
C LYS A 270 11.13 5.99 -9.24
N LEU A 271 10.14 6.82 -9.54
CA LEU A 271 8.78 6.69 -9.03
C LEU A 271 8.12 5.38 -9.47
N LEU A 272 8.25 5.03 -10.76
CA LEU A 272 7.57 3.88 -11.33
C LEU A 272 8.14 2.54 -10.84
N TRP A 273 9.46 2.42 -10.65
CA TRP A 273 10.03 1.13 -10.25
C TRP A 273 11.35 1.18 -9.48
N LYS A 274 12.30 2.09 -9.73
CA LYS A 274 13.65 1.97 -9.09
C LYS A 274 13.60 2.15 -7.57
N ASN A 275 12.80 3.09 -7.07
CA ASN A 275 12.64 3.29 -5.63
C ASN A 275 12.02 2.05 -4.98
N GLY A 276 10.99 1.50 -5.63
CA GLY A 276 10.32 0.28 -5.18
C GLY A 276 11.22 -0.95 -5.19
N GLN A 277 12.01 -1.13 -6.24
CA GLN A 277 12.99 -2.20 -6.34
C GLN A 277 14.01 -2.11 -5.21
N LYS A 278 14.55 -0.91 -4.94
CA LYS A 278 15.51 -0.69 -3.85
C LYS A 278 14.90 -1.07 -2.50
N LEU A 279 13.65 -0.68 -2.24
CA LEU A 279 12.95 -1.03 -1.01
C LEU A 279 12.76 -2.54 -0.85
N LEU A 280 12.48 -3.25 -1.94
CA LEU A 280 12.17 -4.68 -1.91
C LEU A 280 13.40 -5.57 -2.10
N ALA A 281 14.59 -5.03 -2.35
CA ALA A 281 15.79 -5.78 -2.73
C ALA A 281 16.23 -6.87 -1.72
N HIS A 282 15.83 -6.72 -0.45
CA HIS A 282 16.11 -7.69 0.61
C HIS A 282 15.14 -8.88 0.62
N THR A 283 14.09 -8.85 -0.19
CA THR A 283 13.02 -9.87 -0.20
C THR A 283 13.32 -10.95 -1.26
N ALA A 284 13.09 -12.22 -0.92
CA ALA A 284 13.33 -13.33 -1.83
C ALA A 284 12.47 -13.23 -3.12
N ALA A 285 11.24 -12.73 -3.00
CA ALA A 285 10.33 -12.52 -4.12
C ALA A 285 10.86 -11.45 -5.10
N ALA A 286 11.42 -10.35 -4.60
CA ALA A 286 12.08 -9.35 -5.43
C ALA A 286 13.31 -9.91 -6.16
N GLN A 287 14.11 -10.74 -5.50
CA GLN A 287 15.29 -11.34 -6.13
C GLN A 287 14.92 -12.20 -7.35
N MET A 288 13.80 -12.92 -7.31
CA MET A 288 13.31 -13.68 -8.48
C MET A 288 12.81 -12.78 -9.62
N ASN A 289 12.13 -11.67 -9.27
CA ASN A 289 11.50 -10.77 -10.25
C ASN A 289 12.49 -9.82 -10.93
N PHE A 290 13.63 -9.51 -10.28
CA PHE A 290 14.60 -8.55 -10.81
C PHE A 290 15.89 -9.18 -11.37
N SER A 291 16.18 -10.45 -11.08
CA SER A 291 17.36 -11.16 -11.62
C SER A 291 17.11 -11.93 -12.92
N SER A 292 15.85 -12.21 -13.27
CA SER A 292 15.49 -13.04 -14.42
C SER A 292 15.52 -12.33 -15.78
N GLN A 293 15.90 -11.04 -15.82
CA GLN A 293 15.90 -10.22 -17.04
C GLN A 293 17.27 -9.62 -17.41
N GLU A 294 18.36 -10.15 -16.83
CA GLU A 294 19.76 -9.85 -17.23
C GLU A 294 20.37 -10.89 -18.20
N LYS A 295 19.57 -11.83 -18.73
CA LYS A 295 19.98 -12.77 -19.79
C LYS A 295 19.24 -12.50 -21.09
#